data_AF-A0A925BKM7-F1
#
_entry.id   AF-A0A925BKM7-F1
#
_cell.length_a   1.000
_cell.length_b   1.000
_cell.length_c   1.000
_cell.angle_alpha   90.00
_cell.angle_beta   90.00
_cell.angle_gamma   90.00
#
_symmetry.space_group_name_H-M   'P 1'
#
loop_
_entity.id
_entity.type
_entity.pdbx_description
1 polymer ?
#
loop_
_entity_poly.entity_id
_entity_poly.type
_entity_poly.pdbx_seq_one_letter_code
_entity_poly.pdbx_strand_id
1 'polypeptide(L)'
;MIERFKGFGFRIVIAWLCCGLLSTVALADDESEVSRELAQLRKRLDEAAREFQLTVERDQKAIDLSPIPALRWDSNQRGTLSGVTTLFIGAGRPEAVCCTYTYDKKVEHQFTSLSRGKLQARFGDAVVWEPSESGVKFQPIPEADAPAENPAGRLRQMRALSNRFESKLLGWGAANPLREELRLLPKPIYRYEKLANGAIIDGAVFAFVTGVDPETLLLIEAVSSDGRARWEYSFARRTSGELEGRLDKKLVWKAAPFPVATDRNRPDRMFLDALKSD
;
A
#
# COMPACT_ATOMS: atom_id res chain seq x y z
N MET A 1 46.38 42.10 74.61
CA MET A 1 47.31 42.35 73.48
C MET A 1 46.59 41.80 72.23
N ILE A 2 45.50 42.41 71.69
CA ILE A 2 45.33 43.68 70.95
C ILE A 2 46.46 43.81 69.90
N GLU A 3 46.28 43.73 68.56
CA GLU A 3 45.32 44.38 67.62
C GLU A 3 45.07 43.52 66.33
N ARG A 4 43.82 43.38 65.86
CA ARG A 4 43.10 44.00 64.69
C ARG A 4 43.59 43.58 63.29
N PHE A 5 42.83 42.83 62.47
CA PHE A 5 41.57 43.10 61.69
C PHE A 5 41.66 44.08 60.50
N LYS A 6 41.34 43.53 59.30
CA LYS A 6 40.51 44.04 58.16
C LYS A 6 41.01 43.33 56.89
N GLY A 7 40.22 42.76 55.97
CA GLY A 7 38.78 42.71 55.69
C GLY A 7 38.61 42.30 54.21
N PHE A 8 37.36 42.08 53.77
CA PHE A 8 36.91 41.81 52.38
C PHE A 8 37.19 40.39 51.82
N GLY A 9 36.25 39.63 51.23
CA GLY A 9 34.84 39.84 50.93
C GLY A 9 34.38 38.80 49.89
N PHE A 10 33.24 38.16 50.15
CA PHE A 10 32.22 37.70 49.19
C PHE A 10 32.48 36.57 48.15
N ARG A 11 31.63 35.53 48.27
CA ARG A 11 30.93 34.74 47.24
C ARG A 11 31.74 34.02 46.14
N ILE A 12 31.70 32.68 46.15
CA ILE A 12 31.29 31.89 44.97
C ILE A 12 30.33 30.78 45.41
N VAL A 13 29.09 30.92 44.98
CA VAL A 13 28.00 29.94 45.02
C VAL A 13 28.04 29.18 43.69
N ILE A 14 27.93 27.84 43.77
CA ILE A 14 27.39 26.89 42.79
C ILE A 14 27.72 27.17 41.31
N ALA A 15 28.58 26.33 40.72
CA ALA A 15 28.75 26.29 39.27
C ALA A 15 29.05 24.88 38.75
N TRP A 16 28.22 23.87 39.05
CA TRP A 16 28.28 22.57 38.35
C TRP A 16 26.88 21.96 38.24
N LEU A 17 26.00 22.58 37.45
CA LEU A 17 24.71 21.98 37.05
C LEU A 17 24.12 22.66 35.81
N CYS A 18 24.85 22.65 34.68
CA CYS A 18 24.31 23.14 33.39
C CYS A 18 24.69 22.29 32.16
N CYS A 19 25.45 21.20 32.28
CA CYS A 19 25.76 20.35 31.10
C CYS A 19 24.72 19.25 30.82
N GLY A 20 23.68 19.10 31.65
CA GLY A 20 22.63 18.10 31.45
C GLY A 20 21.37 18.58 30.70
N LEU A 21 21.24 19.89 30.49
CA LEU A 21 20.04 20.52 29.89
C LEU A 21 20.20 20.86 28.40
N LEU A 22 21.42 20.97 27.88
CA LEU A 22 21.66 21.29 26.47
C LEU A 22 21.47 20.08 25.55
N SER A 23 21.84 18.88 26.01
CA SER A 23 21.72 17.67 25.19
C SER A 23 20.28 17.18 25.03
N THR A 24 19.42 17.43 26.02
CA THR A 24 17.99 17.04 25.97
C THR A 24 17.17 17.95 25.08
N VAL A 25 17.48 19.25 25.05
CA VAL A 25 16.77 20.21 24.17
C VAL A 25 17.13 19.96 22.70
N ALA A 26 18.40 19.74 22.38
CA ALA A 26 18.81 19.48 20.99
C ALA A 26 18.22 18.18 20.41
N LEU A 27 18.16 17.11 21.21
CA LEU A 27 17.52 15.84 20.78
C LEU A 27 16.00 15.98 20.62
N ALA A 28 15.35 16.75 21.49
CA ALA A 28 13.91 16.99 21.41
C ALA A 28 13.55 17.88 20.20
N ASP A 29 14.36 18.88 19.87
CA ASP A 29 14.16 19.73 18.70
C ASP A 29 14.31 18.93 17.40
N ASP A 30 15.33 18.08 17.29
CA ASP A 30 15.60 17.22 16.12
C ASP A 30 14.49 16.17 15.91
N GLU A 31 14.03 15.52 16.98
CA GLU A 31 12.90 14.58 16.92
C GLU A 31 11.59 15.30 16.52
N SER A 32 11.39 16.54 16.97
CA SER A 32 10.23 17.36 16.59
C SER A 32 10.25 17.79 15.13
N GLU A 33 11.44 18.00 14.56
CA GLU A 33 11.64 18.41 13.16
C GLU A 33 11.38 17.23 12.22
N VAL A 34 12.02 16.08 12.47
CA VAL A 34 11.80 14.84 11.71
C VAL A 34 10.32 14.43 11.73
N SER A 35 9.66 14.54 12.88
CA SER A 35 8.23 14.24 13.01
C SER A 35 7.36 15.17 12.16
N ARG A 36 7.69 16.47 12.11
CA ARG A 36 6.99 17.45 11.27
C ARG A 36 7.23 17.18 9.78
N GLU A 37 8.46 16.90 9.37
CA GLU A 37 8.79 16.57 7.98
C GLU A 37 8.07 15.32 7.50
N LEU A 38 8.03 14.25 8.32
CA LEU A 38 7.29 13.03 8.01
C LEU A 38 5.78 13.26 7.91
N ALA A 39 5.22 14.11 8.78
CA ALA A 39 3.80 14.48 8.72
C ALA A 39 3.48 15.25 7.43
N GLN A 40 4.33 16.20 7.04
CA GLN A 40 4.21 16.93 5.78
C GLN A 40 4.34 15.99 4.57
N LEU A 41 5.33 15.09 4.58
CA LEU A 41 5.52 14.10 3.53
C LEU A 41 4.26 13.23 3.36
N ARG A 42 3.71 12.71 4.47
CA ARG A 42 2.49 11.88 4.42
C ARG A 42 1.30 12.65 3.82
N LYS A 43 1.14 13.92 4.20
CA LYS A 43 0.09 14.78 3.65
C LYS A 43 0.29 14.97 2.14
N ARG A 44 1.51 15.26 1.69
CA ARG A 44 1.84 15.40 0.25
C ARG A 44 1.57 14.12 -0.52
N LEU A 45 1.93 12.95 0.02
CA LEU A 45 1.65 11.66 -0.64
C LEU A 45 0.14 11.38 -0.75
N ASP A 46 -0.65 11.77 0.26
CA ASP A 46 -2.11 11.65 0.20
C ASP A 46 -2.72 12.58 -0.85
N GLU A 47 -2.23 13.82 -0.95
CA GLU A 47 -2.67 14.79 -1.94
C GLU A 47 -2.30 14.32 -3.36
N ALA A 48 -1.05 13.88 -3.56
CA ALA A 48 -0.58 13.36 -4.84
C ALA A 48 -1.41 12.14 -5.31
N ALA A 49 -1.77 11.22 -4.40
CA ALA A 49 -2.63 10.08 -4.73
C ALA A 49 -4.05 10.49 -5.17
N ARG A 50 -4.51 11.69 -4.80
CA ARG A 50 -5.83 12.24 -5.13
C ARG A 50 -5.83 13.13 -6.38
N GLU A 51 -4.67 13.48 -6.93
CA GLU A 51 -4.58 14.27 -8.16
C GLU A 51 -5.14 13.51 -9.39
N PHE A 52 -5.27 12.19 -9.29
CA PHE A 52 -5.79 11.35 -10.36
C PHE A 52 -7.30 11.15 -10.26
N GLN A 53 -7.98 11.38 -11.38
CA GLN A 53 -9.39 11.04 -11.56
C GLN A 53 -9.49 9.71 -12.28
N LEU A 54 -10.03 8.69 -11.61
CA LEU A 54 -10.20 7.38 -12.20
C LEU A 54 -11.68 7.06 -12.41
N THR A 55 -11.97 6.40 -13.52
CA THR A 55 -13.28 5.85 -13.86
C THR A 55 -13.18 4.38 -14.24
N VAL A 56 -14.22 3.61 -13.93
CA VAL A 56 -14.41 2.25 -14.45
C VAL A 56 -15.64 2.19 -15.35
N GLU A 57 -15.56 1.46 -16.46
CA GLU A 57 -16.72 1.18 -17.29
C GLU A 57 -17.54 0.03 -16.68
N ARG A 58 -18.83 0.29 -16.40
CA ARG A 58 -19.83 -0.74 -16.06
C ARG A 58 -21.13 -0.46 -16.78
N ASP A 59 -21.73 -1.48 -17.37
CA ASP A 59 -23.01 -1.38 -18.08
C ASP A 59 -23.03 -0.19 -19.06
N GLN A 60 -21.92 -0.02 -19.79
CA GLN A 60 -21.68 1.06 -20.77
C GLN A 60 -21.67 2.48 -20.16
N LYS A 61 -21.51 2.61 -18.84
CA LYS A 61 -21.39 3.89 -18.13
C LYS A 61 -20.05 3.97 -17.42
N ALA A 62 -19.43 5.16 -17.49
CA ALA A 62 -18.28 5.49 -16.66
C ALA A 62 -18.75 5.78 -15.23
N ILE A 63 -18.09 5.16 -14.25
CA ILE A 63 -18.34 5.37 -12.83
C ILE A 63 -17.06 5.88 -12.19
N ASP A 64 -17.14 7.02 -11.52
CA ASP A 64 -16.01 7.59 -10.78
C ASP A 64 -15.58 6.69 -9.62
N LEU A 65 -14.27 6.61 -9.42
CA LEU A 65 -13.67 5.84 -8.34
C LEU A 65 -13.24 6.75 -7.19
N SER A 66 -13.59 6.37 -5.97
CA SER A 66 -13.18 7.08 -4.77
C SER A 66 -11.86 6.54 -4.23
N PRO A 67 -10.83 7.39 -4.01
CA PRO A 67 -9.56 6.95 -3.42
C PRO A 67 -9.69 6.74 -1.91
N ILE A 68 -9.22 5.60 -1.42
CA ILE A 68 -9.12 5.26 0.01
C ILE A 68 -7.67 4.87 0.33
N PRO A 69 -6.99 5.60 1.23
CA PRO A 69 -5.66 5.20 1.71
C PRO A 69 -5.82 3.95 2.60
N ALA A 70 -5.52 2.79 2.05
CA ALA A 70 -5.78 1.49 2.67
C ALA A 70 -4.66 1.04 3.61
N LEU A 71 -3.41 1.42 3.31
CA LEU A 71 -2.27 1.07 4.13
C LEU A 71 -1.15 2.10 3.97
N ARG A 72 -0.61 2.60 5.08
CA ARG A 72 0.65 3.34 5.11
C ARG A 72 1.79 2.38 5.43
N TRP A 73 2.93 2.61 4.81
CA TRP A 73 4.10 1.78 4.97
C TRP A 73 5.37 2.62 4.86
N ASP A 74 6.47 2.03 5.29
CA ASP A 74 7.83 2.48 5.09
C ASP A 74 8.67 1.27 4.68
N SER A 75 9.84 1.52 4.12
CA SER A 75 10.77 0.47 3.75
C SER A 75 12.19 0.96 3.99
N ASN A 76 12.66 0.83 5.23
CA ASN A 76 14.04 1.16 5.60
C ASN A 76 15.07 0.40 4.74
N GLN A 77 14.77 -0.85 4.38
CA GLN A 77 15.63 -1.67 3.52
C GLN A 77 15.78 -1.09 2.09
N ARG A 78 14.76 -0.36 1.60
CA ARG A 78 14.75 0.28 0.28
C ARG A 78 14.93 1.80 0.34
N GLY A 79 15.21 2.36 1.52
CA GLY A 79 15.38 3.80 1.72
C GLY A 79 14.09 4.61 1.56
N THR A 80 12.91 3.98 1.56
CA THR A 80 11.63 4.67 1.43
C THR A 80 11.12 5.07 2.81
N LEU A 81 11.17 6.37 3.12
CA LEU A 81 10.75 6.92 4.41
C LEU A 81 9.23 6.83 4.64
N SER A 82 8.43 6.99 3.58
CA SER A 82 6.99 6.82 3.66
C SER A 82 6.40 6.50 2.28
N GLY A 83 5.39 5.63 2.30
CA GLY A 83 4.53 5.36 1.17
C GLY A 83 3.09 5.11 1.61
N VAL A 84 2.17 5.21 0.65
CA VAL A 84 0.75 4.92 0.84
C VAL A 84 0.24 4.04 -0.28
N THR A 85 -0.45 2.97 0.10
CA THR A 85 -1.25 2.13 -0.78
C THR A 85 -2.68 2.65 -0.77
N THR A 86 -3.10 3.22 -1.90
CA THR A 86 -4.43 3.79 -2.11
C THR A 86 -5.24 2.86 -2.99
N LEU A 87 -6.43 2.46 -2.55
CA LEU A 87 -7.39 1.72 -3.35
C LEU A 87 -8.41 2.68 -3.97
N PHE A 88 -8.72 2.50 -5.25
CA PHE A 88 -9.75 3.26 -5.94
C PHE A 88 -11.01 2.42 -6.02
N ILE A 89 -12.06 2.87 -5.32
CA ILE A 89 -13.28 2.11 -5.06
C ILE A 89 -14.39 2.58 -5.99
N GLY A 90 -14.96 1.65 -6.76
CA GLY A 90 -16.15 1.87 -7.58
C GLY A 90 -17.29 0.98 -7.11
N ALA A 91 -18.45 1.55 -6.82
CA ALA A 91 -19.63 0.80 -6.33
C ALA A 91 -19.32 -0.15 -5.14
N GLY A 92 -18.39 0.23 -4.27
CA GLY A 92 -17.96 -0.55 -3.10
C GLY A 92 -16.83 -1.55 -3.36
N ARG A 93 -16.46 -1.83 -4.61
CA ARG A 93 -15.37 -2.77 -4.98
C ARG A 93 -14.07 -2.02 -5.29
N PRO A 94 -12.89 -2.52 -4.88
CA PRO A 94 -11.62 -1.97 -5.36
C PRO A 94 -11.41 -2.32 -6.83
N GLU A 95 -11.24 -1.29 -7.65
CA GLU A 95 -11.08 -1.41 -9.10
C GLU A 95 -9.65 -1.09 -9.55
N ALA A 96 -8.90 -0.30 -8.77
CA ALA A 96 -7.47 -0.11 -8.97
C ALA A 96 -6.76 0.06 -7.63
N VAL A 97 -5.45 -0.10 -7.65
CA VAL A 97 -4.55 0.27 -6.56
C VAL A 97 -3.47 1.21 -7.09
N CYS A 98 -3.08 2.19 -6.28
CA CYS A 98 -1.88 3.00 -6.51
C CYS A 98 -0.98 2.95 -5.29
N CYS A 99 0.29 2.62 -5.51
CA CYS A 99 1.35 2.77 -4.55
C CYS A 99 2.00 4.14 -4.79
N THR A 100 1.95 5.04 -3.80
CA THR A 100 2.47 6.40 -3.89
C THR A 100 3.58 6.60 -2.88
N TYR A 101 4.80 6.91 -3.33
CA TYR A 101 5.97 7.07 -2.47
C TYR A 101 7.01 7.97 -3.14
N THR A 102 8.05 8.37 -2.40
CA THR A 102 9.14 9.16 -2.97
C THR A 102 10.24 8.27 -3.55
N TYR A 103 10.65 8.53 -4.78
CA TYR A 103 11.78 7.88 -5.45
C TYR A 103 12.62 8.93 -6.19
N ASP A 104 13.93 8.94 -5.97
CA ASP A 104 14.87 9.89 -6.61
C ASP A 104 14.39 11.36 -6.60
N LYS A 105 13.98 11.84 -5.40
CA LYS A 105 13.43 13.20 -5.19
C LYS A 105 12.19 13.53 -6.05
N LYS A 106 11.47 12.52 -6.53
CA LYS A 106 10.16 12.64 -7.21
C LYS A 106 9.09 11.88 -6.45
N VAL A 107 7.83 12.17 -6.73
CA VAL A 107 6.71 11.32 -6.31
C VAL A 107 6.47 10.28 -7.40
N GLU A 108 6.53 9.03 -7.03
CA GLU A 108 6.20 7.92 -7.91
C GLU A 108 4.80 7.39 -7.59
N HIS A 109 4.03 7.14 -8.63
CA HIS A 109 2.72 6.53 -8.60
C HIS A 109 2.78 5.23 -9.41
N GLN A 110 2.65 4.09 -8.74
CA GLN A 110 2.57 2.79 -9.39
C GLN A 110 1.12 2.29 -9.31
N PHE A 111 0.42 2.37 -10.44
CA PHE A 111 -0.92 1.86 -10.61
C PHE A 111 -0.90 0.40 -11.04
N THR A 112 -1.84 -0.37 -10.50
CA THR A 112 -2.21 -1.69 -10.99
C THR A 112 -3.74 -1.80 -11.04
N SER A 113 -4.25 -2.32 -12.16
CA SER A 113 -5.68 -2.58 -12.35
C SER A 113 -6.11 -3.79 -11.50
N LEU A 114 -7.14 -3.58 -10.68
CA LEU A 114 -7.85 -4.64 -9.95
C LEU A 114 -9.24 -4.91 -10.57
N SER A 115 -9.52 -4.25 -11.69
CA SER A 115 -10.82 -4.26 -12.32
C SER A 115 -10.99 -5.49 -13.18
N ARG A 116 -12.23 -5.98 -13.22
CA ARG A 116 -12.68 -6.96 -14.21
C ARG A 116 -13.06 -6.27 -15.53
N GLY A 117 -13.15 -4.94 -15.55
CA GLY A 117 -13.54 -4.12 -16.70
C GLY A 117 -12.46 -3.13 -17.12
N LYS A 118 -12.83 -2.23 -18.03
CA LYS A 118 -11.94 -1.16 -18.52
C LYS A 118 -11.86 -0.03 -17.49
N LEU A 119 -10.67 0.51 -17.33
CA LEU A 119 -10.41 1.68 -16.50
C LEU A 119 -9.89 2.82 -17.37
N GLN A 120 -10.05 4.03 -16.88
CA GLN A 120 -9.35 5.20 -17.36
C GLN A 120 -8.89 6.02 -16.15
N ALA A 121 -7.66 6.52 -16.19
CA ALA A 121 -7.15 7.50 -15.26
C ALA A 121 -6.72 8.76 -16.00
N ARG A 122 -7.09 9.90 -15.42
CA ARG A 122 -6.74 11.24 -15.89
C ARG A 122 -5.90 11.96 -14.85
N PHE A 123 -4.96 12.75 -15.35
CA PHE A 123 -4.17 13.70 -14.58
C PHE A 123 -4.37 15.08 -15.22
N GLY A 124 -5.13 15.94 -14.57
CA GLY A 124 -5.76 17.10 -15.23
C GLY A 124 -6.60 16.64 -16.44
N ASP A 125 -6.39 17.27 -17.60
CA ASP A 125 -7.13 16.95 -18.83
C ASP A 125 -6.57 15.74 -19.61
N ALA A 126 -5.41 15.22 -19.22
CA ALA A 126 -4.70 14.18 -19.96
C ALA A 126 -5.09 12.77 -19.49
N VAL A 127 -5.41 11.88 -20.43
CA VAL A 127 -5.56 10.43 -20.16
C VAL A 127 -4.16 9.80 -20.06
N VAL A 128 -3.80 9.38 -18.86
CA VAL A 128 -2.45 8.88 -18.52
C VAL A 128 -2.38 7.36 -18.34
N TRP A 129 -3.52 6.71 -18.13
CA TRP A 129 -3.65 5.26 -17.98
C TRP A 129 -5.04 4.81 -18.47
N GLU A 130 -5.09 3.78 -19.31
CA GLU A 130 -6.32 3.25 -19.91
C GLU A 130 -6.12 1.76 -20.26
N PRO A 131 -6.03 0.87 -19.26
CA PRO A 131 -5.72 -0.53 -19.51
C PRO A 131 -6.78 -1.18 -20.41
N SER A 132 -6.34 -1.78 -21.53
CA SER A 132 -7.22 -2.48 -22.46
C SER A 132 -7.58 -3.90 -21.98
N GLU A 133 -6.85 -4.40 -20.99
CA GLU A 133 -7.01 -5.73 -20.41
C GLU A 133 -7.28 -5.65 -18.90
N SER A 134 -8.00 -6.65 -18.38
CA SER A 134 -8.17 -6.85 -16.93
C SER A 134 -6.82 -7.08 -16.26
N GLY A 135 -6.52 -6.34 -15.19
CA GLY A 135 -5.28 -6.53 -14.42
C GLY A 135 -5.30 -7.72 -13.47
N VAL A 136 -6.46 -8.32 -13.28
CA VAL A 136 -6.67 -9.49 -12.45
C VAL A 136 -7.36 -10.60 -13.25
N LYS A 137 -7.03 -11.85 -12.91
CA LYS A 137 -7.67 -13.04 -13.47
C LYS A 137 -8.19 -13.88 -12.32
N PHE A 138 -9.50 -13.84 -12.10
CA PHE A 138 -10.12 -14.59 -11.01
C PHE A 138 -10.27 -16.06 -11.37
N GLN A 139 -9.96 -16.92 -10.40
CA GLN A 139 -10.06 -18.37 -10.51
C GLN A 139 -10.76 -18.92 -9.26
N PRO A 140 -11.53 -20.02 -9.37
CA PRO A 140 -12.11 -20.66 -8.20
C PRO A 140 -11.01 -21.14 -7.25
N ILE A 141 -11.26 -21.04 -5.94
CA ILE A 141 -10.40 -21.68 -4.95
C ILE A 141 -10.80 -23.16 -4.84
N PRO A 142 -9.94 -24.11 -5.23
CA PRO A 142 -10.23 -25.54 -5.13
C PRO A 142 -10.47 -25.96 -3.68
N GLU A 143 -11.39 -26.90 -3.49
CA GLU A 143 -11.68 -27.49 -2.17
C GLU A 143 -12.09 -26.46 -1.09
N ALA A 144 -12.57 -25.28 -1.51
CA ALA A 144 -13.14 -24.32 -0.58
C ALA A 144 -14.60 -24.69 -0.28
N ASP A 145 -14.97 -24.65 1.01
CA ASP A 145 -16.37 -24.74 1.42
C ASP A 145 -17.21 -23.62 0.79
N ALA A 146 -18.52 -23.83 0.68
CA ALA A 146 -19.44 -22.79 0.23
C ALA A 146 -19.30 -21.52 1.11
N PRO A 147 -19.42 -20.30 0.53
CA PRO A 147 -19.44 -19.07 1.32
C PRO A 147 -20.52 -19.12 2.40
N ALA A 148 -20.15 -18.77 3.63
CA ALA A 148 -21.06 -18.76 4.75
C ALA A 148 -22.20 -17.74 4.55
N GLU A 149 -23.35 -18.03 5.14
CA GLU A 149 -24.56 -17.21 5.00
C GLU A 149 -24.40 -15.81 5.61
N ASN A 150 -23.69 -15.71 6.75
CA ASN A 150 -23.49 -14.43 7.45
C ASN A 150 -22.11 -13.81 7.17
N PRO A 151 -22.00 -12.46 7.18
CA PRO A 151 -20.74 -11.76 6.91
C PRO A 151 -19.57 -12.18 7.82
N ALA A 152 -19.82 -12.37 9.12
CA ALA A 152 -18.77 -12.77 10.05
C ALA A 152 -18.17 -14.14 9.71
N GLY A 153 -19.00 -15.10 9.27
CA GLY A 153 -18.57 -16.40 8.79
C GLY A 153 -17.71 -16.31 7.53
N ARG A 154 -18.13 -15.47 6.57
CA ARG A 154 -17.36 -15.22 5.34
C ARG A 154 -16.00 -14.59 5.60
N LEU A 155 -15.90 -13.64 6.52
CA LEU A 155 -14.61 -13.08 6.91
C LEU A 155 -13.67 -14.13 7.53
N ARG A 156 -14.21 -15.02 8.38
CA ARG A 156 -13.40 -16.13 8.93
C ARG A 156 -12.92 -17.06 7.81
N GLN A 157 -13.80 -17.41 6.87
CA GLN A 157 -13.43 -18.22 5.70
C GLN A 157 -12.37 -17.52 4.84
N MET A 158 -12.53 -16.24 4.50
CA MET A 158 -11.52 -15.51 3.72
C MET A 158 -10.15 -15.50 4.38
N ARG A 159 -10.07 -15.34 5.71
CA ARG A 159 -8.80 -15.43 6.46
C ARG A 159 -8.21 -16.84 6.46
N ALA A 160 -9.04 -17.86 6.59
CA ALA A 160 -8.58 -19.25 6.52
C ALA A 160 -8.06 -19.58 5.11
N LEU A 161 -8.79 -19.15 4.07
CA LEU A 161 -8.44 -19.31 2.67
C LEU A 161 -7.17 -18.55 2.32
N SER A 162 -6.99 -17.31 2.79
CA SER A 162 -5.77 -16.53 2.52
C SER A 162 -4.51 -17.20 3.03
N ASN A 163 -4.58 -17.96 4.13
CA ASN A 163 -3.44 -18.70 4.69
C ASN A 163 -3.00 -19.90 3.83
N ARG A 164 -3.79 -20.30 2.82
CA ARG A 164 -3.38 -21.32 1.83
C ARG A 164 -2.47 -20.76 0.74
N PHE A 165 -2.37 -19.44 0.66
CA PHE A 165 -1.58 -18.75 -0.35
C PHE A 165 -0.23 -18.32 0.19
N GLU A 166 0.77 -18.35 -0.68
CA GLU A 166 2.11 -17.85 -0.44
C GLU A 166 2.52 -16.91 -1.58
N SER A 167 3.37 -15.93 -1.29
CA SER A 167 3.99 -15.11 -2.33
C SER A 167 5.48 -14.94 -2.08
N LYS A 168 6.26 -14.88 -3.15
CA LYS A 168 7.70 -14.67 -3.09
C LYS A 168 8.10 -13.53 -4.02
N LEU A 169 8.99 -12.67 -3.54
CA LEU A 169 9.75 -11.73 -4.35
C LEU A 169 11.04 -12.42 -4.80
N LEU A 170 11.32 -12.41 -6.10
CA LEU A 170 12.50 -13.05 -6.70
C LEU A 170 13.58 -12.05 -7.15
N GLY A 171 13.36 -10.76 -6.91
CA GLY A 171 14.31 -9.68 -7.19
C GLY A 171 13.99 -8.96 -8.51
N TRP A 172 14.99 -8.30 -9.08
CA TRP A 172 14.84 -7.46 -10.28
C TRP A 172 15.71 -7.96 -11.44
N GLY A 173 15.87 -9.29 -11.52
CA GLY A 173 16.69 -9.96 -12.53
C GLY A 173 17.97 -10.59 -11.96
N ALA A 174 18.70 -11.30 -12.81
CA ALA A 174 19.84 -12.14 -12.42
C ALA A 174 20.99 -11.39 -11.72
N ALA A 175 21.14 -10.09 -12.00
CA ALA A 175 22.15 -9.23 -11.39
C ALA A 175 21.74 -8.71 -10.00
N ASN A 176 20.46 -8.81 -9.62
CA ASN A 176 19.95 -8.41 -8.31
C ASN A 176 18.96 -9.47 -7.77
N PRO A 177 19.46 -10.69 -7.47
CA PRO A 177 18.63 -11.76 -6.94
C PRO A 177 18.32 -11.48 -5.47
N LEU A 178 17.11 -10.99 -5.20
CA LEU A 178 16.55 -10.94 -3.86
C LEU A 178 15.43 -11.97 -3.78
N ARG A 179 15.68 -13.10 -3.11
CA ARG A 179 14.65 -14.12 -2.86
C ARG A 179 14.12 -13.94 -1.45
N GLU A 180 12.92 -13.39 -1.36
CA GLU A 180 12.25 -13.17 -0.08
C GLU A 180 10.88 -13.85 -0.08
N GLU A 181 10.60 -14.62 0.97
CA GLU A 181 9.26 -15.09 1.25
C GLU A 181 8.47 -13.97 1.90
N LEU A 182 7.35 -13.61 1.27
CA LEU A 182 6.58 -12.47 1.70
C LEU A 182 5.60 -12.87 2.78
N ARG A 183 5.56 -12.09 3.86
CA ARG A 183 4.67 -12.34 4.99
C ARG A 183 3.27 -11.86 4.67
N LEU A 184 2.25 -12.70 4.85
CA LEU A 184 0.86 -12.28 4.77
C LEU A 184 0.48 -11.40 5.97
N LEU A 185 -0.20 -10.28 5.72
CA LEU A 185 -0.85 -9.52 6.79
C LEU A 185 -2.10 -10.27 7.31
N PRO A 186 -2.27 -10.41 8.64
CA PRO A 186 -3.37 -11.21 9.22
C PRO A 186 -4.76 -10.57 9.06
N LYS A 187 -4.81 -9.26 8.79
CA LYS A 187 -6.04 -8.53 8.50
C LYS A 187 -6.03 -8.09 7.04
N PRO A 188 -7.17 -8.18 6.33
CA PRO A 188 -7.26 -7.58 5.01
C PRO A 188 -7.08 -6.07 5.12
N ILE A 189 -6.42 -5.48 4.12
CA ILE A 189 -6.25 -4.02 4.02
C ILE A 189 -7.55 -3.33 3.59
N TYR A 190 -8.48 -4.09 2.99
CA TYR A 190 -9.81 -3.63 2.64
C TYR A 190 -10.79 -4.79 2.54
N ARG A 191 -12.04 -4.56 2.95
CA ARG A 191 -13.13 -5.51 2.81
C ARG A 191 -14.36 -4.79 2.26
N TYR A 192 -15.07 -5.46 1.38
CA TYR A 192 -16.27 -4.95 0.72
C TYR A 192 -17.37 -5.99 0.75
N GLU A 193 -18.58 -5.55 1.09
CA GLU A 193 -19.76 -6.40 1.24
C GLU A 193 -20.91 -5.84 0.42
N LYS A 194 -21.88 -6.70 0.05
CA LYS A 194 -23.19 -6.30 -0.48
C LYS A 194 -23.08 -5.33 -1.67
N LEU A 195 -22.31 -5.71 -2.69
CA LEU A 195 -22.16 -4.88 -3.88
C LEU A 195 -23.49 -4.77 -4.65
N ALA A 196 -23.74 -3.62 -5.27
CA ALA A 196 -25.05 -3.24 -5.80
C ALA A 196 -25.63 -4.21 -6.85
N ASN A 197 -24.78 -4.94 -7.58
CA ASN A 197 -25.20 -5.91 -8.60
C ASN A 197 -25.41 -7.33 -8.05
N GLY A 198 -25.13 -7.59 -6.77
CA GLY A 198 -25.34 -8.88 -6.10
C GLY A 198 -24.44 -10.04 -6.57
N ALA A 199 -23.71 -9.89 -7.68
CA ALA A 199 -22.82 -10.91 -8.22
C ALA A 199 -21.66 -11.22 -7.28
N ILE A 200 -21.17 -10.21 -6.54
CA ILE A 200 -20.16 -10.38 -5.50
C ILE A 200 -20.83 -10.11 -4.15
N ILE A 201 -20.83 -11.14 -3.31
CA ILE A 201 -21.51 -11.16 -2.02
C ILE A 201 -20.64 -10.46 -0.95
N ASP A 202 -19.35 -10.77 -0.96
CA ASP A 202 -18.34 -10.32 0.00
C ASP A 202 -16.97 -10.47 -0.65
N GLY A 203 -16.01 -9.65 -0.25
CA GLY A 203 -14.65 -9.80 -0.72
C GLY A 203 -13.67 -8.99 0.12
N ALA A 204 -12.41 -9.36 0.01
CA ALA A 204 -11.34 -8.72 0.75
C ALA A 204 -10.04 -8.67 -0.06
N VAL A 205 -9.26 -7.63 0.21
CA VAL A 205 -7.89 -7.47 -0.29
C VAL A 205 -6.93 -7.75 0.85
N PHE A 206 -6.07 -8.74 0.67
CA PHE A 206 -4.97 -9.06 1.57
C PHE A 206 -3.65 -8.61 0.93
N ALA A 207 -2.63 -8.40 1.77
CA ALA A 207 -1.32 -7.96 1.34
C ALA A 207 -0.24 -8.92 1.85
N PHE A 208 0.64 -9.32 0.94
CA PHE A 208 1.93 -9.94 1.25
C PHE A 208 3.00 -8.86 1.25
N VAL A 209 3.78 -8.78 2.33
CA VAL A 209 4.68 -7.64 2.60
C VAL A 209 6.13 -8.07 2.82
N THR A 210 7.05 -7.18 2.48
CA THR A 210 8.41 -7.09 3.04
C THR A 210 8.37 -6.07 4.18
N GLY A 211 8.61 -6.49 5.42
CA GLY A 211 8.37 -5.62 6.58
C GLY A 211 6.88 -5.24 6.69
N VAL A 212 6.52 -4.01 6.31
CA VAL A 212 5.12 -3.53 6.19
C VAL A 212 4.76 -3.09 4.76
N ASP A 213 5.71 -3.18 3.82
CA ASP A 213 5.59 -2.72 2.44
C ASP A 213 4.95 -3.79 1.51
N PRO A 214 3.74 -3.58 0.95
CA PRO A 214 2.93 -4.64 0.30
C PRO A 214 3.36 -5.20 -1.06
N GLU A 215 4.42 -5.99 -1.26
CA GLU A 215 4.85 -6.46 -2.61
C GLU A 215 3.78 -7.09 -3.53
N THR A 216 2.85 -7.88 -2.96
CA THR A 216 1.79 -8.58 -3.71
C THR A 216 0.44 -8.41 -3.01
N LEU A 217 -0.62 -8.22 -3.77
CA LEU A 217 -2.00 -8.25 -3.27
C LEU A 217 -2.69 -9.55 -3.63
N LEU A 218 -3.56 -10.01 -2.73
CA LEU A 218 -4.44 -11.16 -2.93
C LEU A 218 -5.89 -10.72 -2.73
N LEU A 219 -6.69 -10.83 -3.79
CA LEU A 219 -8.13 -10.62 -3.74
C LEU A 219 -8.80 -11.96 -3.52
N ILE A 220 -9.73 -12.03 -2.58
CA ILE A 220 -10.63 -13.18 -2.39
C ILE A 220 -12.06 -12.64 -2.45
N GLU A 221 -12.89 -13.23 -3.31
CA GLU A 221 -14.28 -12.82 -3.53
C GLU A 221 -15.22 -14.03 -3.36
N ALA A 222 -16.31 -13.86 -2.61
CA ALA A 222 -17.47 -14.73 -2.66
C ALA A 222 -18.35 -14.27 -3.82
N VAL A 223 -18.45 -15.09 -4.86
CA VAL A 223 -19.18 -14.78 -6.10
C VAL A 223 -20.41 -15.67 -6.21
N SER A 224 -21.54 -15.08 -6.54
CA SER A 224 -22.78 -15.76 -6.91
C SER A 224 -22.86 -15.90 -8.43
N SER A 225 -23.03 -17.12 -8.93
CA SER A 225 -23.28 -17.44 -10.34
C SER A 225 -24.27 -18.58 -10.41
N ASP A 226 -25.32 -18.43 -11.23
CA ASP A 226 -26.29 -19.50 -11.51
C ASP A 226 -26.93 -20.11 -10.24
N GLY A 227 -27.22 -19.24 -9.26
CA GLY A 227 -27.81 -19.65 -7.98
C GLY A 227 -26.86 -20.38 -7.03
N ARG A 228 -25.56 -20.47 -7.35
CA ARG A 228 -24.52 -21.06 -6.49
C ARG A 228 -23.48 -20.02 -6.11
N ALA A 229 -23.12 -20.01 -4.83
CA ALA A 229 -22.03 -19.18 -4.32
C ALA A 229 -20.73 -19.99 -4.25
N ARG A 230 -19.61 -19.38 -4.66
CA ARG A 230 -18.26 -19.97 -4.57
C ARG A 230 -17.23 -18.92 -4.19
N TRP A 231 -16.06 -19.37 -3.73
CA TRP A 231 -14.90 -18.50 -3.54
C TRP A 231 -14.04 -18.44 -4.80
N GLU A 232 -13.66 -17.24 -5.19
CA GLU A 232 -12.67 -16.96 -6.22
C GLU A 232 -11.50 -16.17 -5.63
N TYR A 233 -10.33 -16.27 -6.27
CA TYR A 233 -9.14 -15.50 -5.91
C TYR A 233 -8.47 -14.89 -7.12
N SER A 234 -7.69 -13.84 -6.90
CA SER A 234 -6.71 -13.34 -7.87
C SER A 234 -5.53 -12.69 -7.17
N PHE A 235 -4.35 -12.82 -7.78
CA PHE A 235 -3.17 -12.06 -7.39
C PHE A 235 -3.07 -10.78 -8.21
N ALA A 236 -2.56 -9.72 -7.59
CA ALA A 236 -2.16 -8.50 -8.27
C ALA A 236 -0.76 -8.06 -7.83
N ARG A 237 0.00 -7.54 -8.80
CA ARG A 237 1.31 -6.92 -8.57
C ARG A 237 1.14 -5.64 -7.74
N ARG A 238 2.15 -5.31 -6.93
CA ARG A 238 2.29 -3.99 -6.30
C ARG A 238 3.72 -3.45 -6.31
N THR A 239 4.72 -4.30 -6.54
CA THR A 239 6.12 -3.87 -6.71
C THR A 239 6.49 -3.76 -8.19
N SER A 240 7.76 -3.55 -8.52
CA SER A 240 8.34 -3.74 -9.85
C SER A 240 9.20 -5.01 -9.95
N GLY A 241 9.45 -5.69 -8.83
CA GLY A 241 10.21 -6.94 -8.80
C GLY A 241 9.47 -8.14 -9.41
N GLU A 242 10.20 -9.21 -9.69
CA GLU A 242 9.66 -10.49 -10.12
C GLU A 242 8.92 -11.16 -8.96
N LEU A 243 7.73 -11.67 -9.22
CA LEU A 243 6.87 -12.25 -8.20
C LEU A 243 6.38 -13.64 -8.59
N GLU A 244 6.21 -14.48 -7.57
CA GLU A 244 5.46 -15.73 -7.66
C GLU A 244 4.33 -15.77 -6.63
N GLY A 245 3.21 -16.38 -7.01
CA GLY A 245 2.08 -16.68 -6.14
C GLY A 245 1.79 -18.18 -6.17
N ARG A 246 1.66 -18.78 -4.98
CA ARG A 246 1.34 -20.20 -4.81
C ARG A 246 0.03 -20.36 -4.04
N LEU A 247 -0.68 -21.45 -4.33
CA LEU A 247 -1.82 -21.96 -3.58
C LEU A 247 -1.52 -23.41 -3.22
N ASP A 248 -1.54 -23.75 -1.93
CA ASP A 248 -1.21 -25.08 -1.43
C ASP A 248 0.10 -25.62 -2.05
N LYS A 249 1.14 -24.76 -2.03
CA LYS A 249 2.48 -24.99 -2.61
C LYS A 249 2.56 -25.10 -4.13
N LYS A 250 1.42 -25.15 -4.84
CA LYS A 250 1.38 -25.14 -6.31
C LYS A 250 1.51 -23.71 -6.83
N LEU A 251 2.40 -23.51 -7.80
CA LEU A 251 2.55 -22.25 -8.50
C LEU A 251 1.32 -21.96 -9.36
N VAL A 252 0.64 -20.84 -9.08
CA VAL A 252 -0.62 -20.44 -9.75
C VAL A 252 -0.55 -19.06 -10.39
N TRP A 253 0.46 -18.26 -10.04
CA TRP A 253 0.64 -16.92 -10.57
C TRP A 253 2.12 -16.52 -10.66
N LYS A 254 2.46 -15.71 -11.67
CA LYS A 254 3.77 -15.09 -11.86
C LYS A 254 3.61 -13.67 -12.38
N ALA A 255 4.55 -12.81 -12.03
CA ALA A 255 4.75 -11.52 -12.68
C ALA A 255 6.24 -11.30 -12.95
N ALA A 256 6.60 -11.05 -14.21
CA ALA A 256 7.97 -10.74 -14.62
C ALA A 256 8.44 -9.40 -14.02
N PRO A 257 9.74 -9.22 -13.72
CA PRO A 257 10.24 -7.94 -13.19
C PRO A 257 10.10 -6.83 -14.24
N PHE A 258 10.12 -5.59 -13.79
CA PHE A 258 10.01 -4.38 -14.61
C PHE A 258 8.81 -4.46 -15.57
N PRO A 259 7.57 -4.43 -15.06
CA PRO A 259 6.40 -4.33 -15.93
C PRO A 259 6.60 -3.15 -16.88
N VAL A 260 6.09 -3.25 -18.12
CA VAL A 260 6.19 -2.19 -19.13
C VAL A 260 5.35 -1.00 -18.66
N ALA A 261 5.93 -0.18 -17.79
CA ALA A 261 5.19 0.76 -16.98
C ALA A 261 4.95 2.11 -17.69
N THR A 262 5.49 2.28 -18.90
CA THR A 262 5.30 3.45 -19.77
C THR A 262 4.11 3.31 -20.72
N ASP A 263 3.67 2.09 -21.01
CA ASP A 263 2.52 1.84 -21.90
C ASP A 263 1.21 2.03 -21.12
N ARG A 264 0.49 3.10 -21.46
CA ARG A 264 -0.77 3.45 -20.79
C ARG A 264 -1.87 2.40 -20.97
N ASN A 265 -1.75 1.48 -21.93
CA ASN A 265 -2.76 0.46 -22.19
C ASN A 265 -2.51 -0.83 -21.39
N ARG A 266 -1.42 -0.90 -20.62
CA ARG A 266 -1.12 -2.07 -19.78
C ARG A 266 -1.84 -1.99 -18.43
N PRO A 267 -2.11 -3.15 -17.81
CA PRO A 267 -2.71 -3.20 -16.47
C PRO A 267 -1.86 -2.59 -15.35
N ASP A 268 -0.57 -2.36 -15.60
CA ASP A 268 0.34 -1.68 -14.68
C ASP A 268 0.85 -0.38 -15.32
N ARG A 269 0.93 0.70 -14.53
CA ARG A 269 1.42 2.01 -14.99
C ARG A 269 2.25 2.68 -13.92
N MET A 270 3.43 3.15 -14.30
CA MET A 270 4.26 4.00 -13.46
C MET A 270 4.18 5.44 -13.97
N PHE A 271 3.88 6.35 -13.07
CA PHE A 271 3.87 7.79 -13.33
C PHE A 271 4.81 8.46 -12.33
N LEU A 272 5.68 9.34 -12.84
CA LEU A 272 6.60 10.12 -12.03
C LEU A 272 6.18 11.57 -12.12
N ASP A 273 5.89 12.17 -10.96
CA ASP A 273 5.65 13.60 -10.84
C ASP A 273 6.80 14.27 -10.08
N ALA A 274 7.02 15.55 -10.38
CA ALA A 274 7.96 16.35 -9.61
C ALA A 274 7.45 16.47 -8.16
N LEU A 275 8.34 16.30 -7.18
CA LEU A 275 8.05 16.78 -5.83
C LEU A 275 7.97 18.30 -5.91
N LYS A 276 6.74 18.84 -5.90
CA LYS A 276 6.52 20.28 -5.81
C LYS A 276 7.17 20.76 -4.51
N SER A 277 8.14 21.67 -4.62
CA SER A 277 8.67 22.40 -3.46
C SER A 277 7.61 23.41 -3.03
N ASP A 278 7.25 23.39 -1.74
CA ASP A 278 6.45 24.47 -1.13
C ASP A 278 7.17 25.82 -1.24
#